data_AF-A0A959FI47-F1
#
_entry.id   AF-A0A959FI47-F1
#
_cell.length_a   1.000
_cell.length_b   1.000
_cell.length_c   1.000
_cell.angle_alpha   90.00
_cell.angle_beta   90.00
_cell.angle_gamma   90.00
#
_symmetry.space_group_name_H-M   'P 1'
#
loop_
_entity.id
_entity.type
_entity.pdbx_description
1 polymer ?
#
loop_
_entity_poly.entity_id
_entity_poly.type
_entity_poly.pdbx_seq_one_letter_code
_entity_poly.pdbx_strand_id
1 'polypeptide(L)'
;MTPIIFLTFANDPDAHLALLKEESRRLYGALEELDRKEYLKLIREESARVDDIFATFNKNKDRVAIFHYAGHAEGTQLHLEAGSGNADGLAQLMGQQENLQLVFLNGCSSKGQVQGLLEAGVPAVIATSVPIEDRKATEFAQQFYEALANRRTIGQAFAIAQAYLRTRYSQSVDVSLRDASWAAAVDAAPTDPMPWGLYLRESERERILNWKLPYFRPVGLPQDMIQYIGKSFTANRYIVLALDEMCKYNPDIYAQMVEKRGEEVVKKDSKEYPWLVIGNFPWPIGSQVRLLKFYDEPNVERLEHLVSTYLNTGQLLYYILLSDLWEQARHATEKTRWDGLGLTKEAYAAFDFLAPIPDLYDQVAAGGIPFVGEFEILSATLRDPESQLSKAHGFLEELRKKLQDNPPTADLDKLCLKTEQAVSIVLRAAAFLARYRLLTVRNVSIDKPRFEPVAYELDMGP
;
A
#
# COMPACT_ATOMS: atom_id res chain seq x y z
N MET A 1 1.58 -4.60 -12.43
CA MET A 1 0.41 -5.50 -12.58
C MET A 1 -0.07 -5.91 -11.20
N THR A 2 -1.36 -6.23 -11.01
CA THR A 2 -1.90 -6.65 -9.70
C THR A 2 -1.26 -7.98 -9.28
N PRO A 3 -0.62 -8.06 -8.09
CA PRO A 3 0.07 -9.26 -7.63
C PRO A 3 -0.92 -10.38 -7.32
N ILE A 4 -0.47 -11.63 -7.48
CA ILE A 4 -1.25 -12.81 -7.13
C ILE A 4 -0.73 -13.41 -5.83
N ILE A 5 -1.64 -13.71 -4.91
CA ILE A 5 -1.40 -14.66 -3.83
C ILE A 5 -2.02 -15.98 -4.27
N PHE A 6 -1.19 -17.00 -4.38
CA PHE A 6 -1.62 -18.35 -4.74
C PHE A 6 -1.61 -19.23 -3.49
N LEU A 7 -2.80 -19.55 -2.99
CA LEU A 7 -3.01 -20.43 -1.85
C LEU A 7 -3.28 -21.85 -2.34
N THR A 8 -2.41 -22.78 -1.96
CA THR A 8 -2.52 -24.20 -2.30
C THR A 8 -2.66 -25.04 -1.05
N PHE A 9 -3.64 -25.93 -1.06
CA PHE A 9 -3.90 -26.89 -0.01
C PHE A 9 -3.92 -28.27 -0.63
N ALA A 10 -3.17 -29.20 -0.05
CA ALA A 10 -3.15 -30.58 -0.48
C ALA A 10 -3.36 -31.50 0.72
N ASN A 11 -4.43 -32.28 0.66
CA ASN A 11 -4.77 -33.22 1.71
C ASN A 11 -4.43 -34.64 1.25
N ASP A 12 -3.68 -35.38 2.06
CA ASP A 12 -3.40 -36.78 1.77
C ASP A 12 -4.64 -37.62 2.15
N PRO A 13 -5.22 -38.41 1.22
CA PRO A 13 -6.35 -39.30 1.53
C PRO A 13 -6.04 -40.30 2.66
N ASP A 14 -4.78 -40.73 2.77
CA ASP A 14 -4.32 -41.73 3.75
C ASP A 14 -3.87 -41.08 5.07
N ALA A 15 -3.58 -39.77 5.06
CA ALA A 15 -3.20 -38.99 6.23
C ALA A 15 -3.97 -37.65 6.29
N HIS A 16 -5.26 -37.71 6.60
CA HIS A 16 -6.13 -36.53 6.48
C HIS A 16 -5.82 -35.42 7.51
N LEU A 17 -5.55 -34.19 7.03
CA LEU A 17 -5.44 -32.98 7.84
C LEU A 17 -6.79 -32.28 7.97
N ALA A 18 -7.44 -32.42 9.13
CA ALA A 18 -8.81 -31.94 9.35
C ALA A 18 -8.94 -30.40 9.32
N LEU A 19 -7.89 -29.69 9.75
CA LEU A 19 -7.90 -28.22 9.83
C LEU A 19 -7.50 -27.53 8.52
N LEU A 20 -7.07 -28.27 7.50
CA LEU A 20 -6.60 -27.69 6.25
C LEU A 20 -7.68 -26.86 5.53
N LYS A 21 -8.93 -27.34 5.55
CA LYS A 21 -10.09 -26.59 5.02
C LYS A 21 -10.39 -25.33 5.85
N GLU A 22 -10.15 -25.40 7.16
CA GLU A 22 -10.32 -24.25 8.04
C GLU A 22 -9.25 -23.19 7.77
N GLU A 23 -8.00 -23.59 7.59
CA GLU A 23 -6.91 -22.72 7.17
C GLU A 23 -7.24 -22.03 5.85
N SER A 24 -7.62 -22.79 4.81
CA SER A 24 -8.09 -22.24 3.52
C SER A 24 -9.14 -21.14 3.68
N ARG A 25 -10.17 -21.40 4.48
CA ARG A 25 -11.25 -20.43 4.74
C ARG A 25 -10.76 -19.18 5.48
N ARG A 26 -9.92 -19.34 6.51
CA ARG A 26 -9.39 -18.22 7.31
C ARG A 26 -8.47 -17.32 6.48
N LEU A 27 -7.57 -17.92 5.69
CA LEU A 27 -6.66 -17.21 4.80
C LEU A 27 -7.43 -16.47 3.69
N TYR A 28 -8.45 -17.10 3.12
CA TYR A 28 -9.35 -16.45 2.18
C TYR A 28 -10.05 -15.24 2.82
N GLY A 29 -10.62 -15.39 4.03
CA GLY A 29 -11.28 -14.30 4.75
C GLY A 29 -10.35 -13.13 5.10
N ALA A 30 -9.07 -13.39 5.38
CA ALA A 30 -8.08 -12.34 5.63
C ALA A 30 -7.75 -11.51 4.38
N LEU A 31 -7.94 -12.06 3.18
CA LEU A 31 -7.50 -11.46 1.92
C LEU A 31 -8.64 -11.08 0.96
N GLU A 32 -9.86 -11.57 1.19
CA GLU A 32 -11.00 -11.41 0.25
C GLU A 32 -11.34 -9.94 -0.03
N GLU A 33 -11.18 -9.05 0.95
CA GLU A 33 -11.47 -7.63 0.75
C GLU A 33 -10.45 -7.00 -0.20
N LEU A 34 -9.19 -7.43 -0.14
CA LEU A 34 -8.14 -6.95 -1.03
C LEU A 34 -8.32 -7.48 -2.47
N ASP A 35 -8.79 -8.73 -2.62
CA ASP A 35 -9.20 -9.27 -3.93
C ASP A 35 -10.41 -8.52 -4.50
N ARG A 36 -11.43 -8.26 -3.67
CA ARG A 36 -12.62 -7.49 -4.06
C ARG A 36 -12.28 -6.06 -4.48
N LYS A 37 -11.31 -5.42 -3.81
CA LYS A 37 -10.78 -4.09 -4.18
C LYS A 37 -9.81 -4.15 -5.37
N GLU A 38 -9.46 -5.35 -5.82
CA GLU A 38 -8.47 -5.64 -6.88
C GLU A 38 -7.06 -5.09 -6.58
N TYR A 39 -6.70 -4.98 -5.29
CA TYR A 39 -5.34 -4.65 -4.86
C TYR A 39 -4.38 -5.83 -4.99
N LEU A 40 -4.93 -7.04 -4.90
CA LEU A 40 -4.28 -8.29 -5.24
C LEU A 40 -5.28 -9.15 -6.00
N LYS A 41 -4.82 -10.26 -6.59
CA LYS A 41 -5.68 -11.34 -7.06
C LYS A 41 -5.45 -12.58 -6.21
N LEU A 42 -6.51 -13.14 -5.65
CA LEU A 42 -6.43 -14.39 -4.89
C LEU A 42 -6.74 -15.58 -5.81
N ILE A 43 -5.84 -16.56 -5.84
CA ILE A 43 -6.08 -17.88 -6.45
C ILE A 43 -6.04 -18.89 -5.31
N ARG A 44 -7.08 -19.71 -5.19
CA ARG A 44 -7.22 -20.72 -4.14
C ARG A 44 -7.45 -22.07 -4.80
N GLU A 45 -6.55 -23.01 -4.55
CA GLU A 45 -6.67 -24.40 -4.96
C GLU A 45 -6.71 -25.28 -3.71
N GLU A 46 -7.85 -25.92 -3.45
CA GLU A 46 -8.08 -26.69 -2.22
C GLU A 46 -7.72 -28.17 -2.34
N SER A 47 -7.42 -28.60 -3.57
CA SER A 47 -7.08 -29.97 -3.94
C SER A 47 -5.87 -29.99 -4.87
N ALA A 48 -4.80 -29.32 -4.43
CA ALA A 48 -3.67 -28.98 -5.30
C ALA A 48 -2.89 -30.22 -5.77
N ARG A 49 -2.73 -30.35 -7.09
CA ARG A 49 -1.81 -31.27 -7.76
C ARG A 49 -0.63 -30.53 -8.37
N VAL A 50 0.42 -31.26 -8.72
CA VAL A 50 1.61 -30.67 -9.40
C VAL A 50 1.19 -29.93 -10.67
N ASP A 51 0.34 -30.55 -11.49
CA ASP A 51 -0.12 -29.98 -12.75
C ASP A 51 -0.89 -28.67 -12.55
N ASP A 52 -1.69 -28.53 -11.48
CA ASP A 52 -2.43 -27.32 -11.16
C ASP A 52 -1.48 -26.17 -10.78
N ILE A 53 -0.42 -26.50 -10.02
CA ILE A 53 0.62 -25.54 -9.64
C ILE A 53 1.35 -25.05 -10.89
N PHE A 54 1.84 -25.95 -11.74
CA PHE A 54 2.53 -25.60 -12.99
C PHE A 54 1.62 -24.80 -13.93
N ALA A 55 0.38 -25.23 -14.13
CA ALA A 55 -0.60 -24.52 -14.96
C ALA A 55 -0.86 -23.10 -14.43
N THR A 56 -0.97 -22.94 -13.11
CA THR A 56 -1.22 -21.62 -12.49
C THR A 56 -0.03 -20.68 -12.65
N PHE A 57 1.19 -21.14 -12.39
CA PHE A 57 2.40 -20.33 -12.61
C PHE A 57 2.58 -19.97 -14.09
N ASN A 58 2.34 -20.90 -15.02
CA ASN A 58 2.45 -20.64 -16.45
C ASN A 58 1.40 -19.65 -16.95
N LYS A 59 0.14 -19.80 -16.52
CA LYS A 59 -0.95 -18.87 -16.88
C LYS A 59 -0.74 -17.46 -16.31
N ASN A 60 -0.05 -17.38 -15.18
CA ASN A 60 0.18 -16.14 -14.43
C ASN A 60 1.67 -15.81 -14.31
N LYS A 61 2.41 -16.02 -15.42
CA LYS A 61 3.86 -15.80 -15.48
C LYS A 61 4.23 -14.45 -14.88
N ASP A 62 5.18 -14.46 -13.94
CA ASP A 62 5.71 -13.28 -13.26
C ASP A 62 4.66 -12.44 -12.51
N ARG A 63 3.48 -12.98 -12.19
CA ARG A 63 2.46 -12.25 -11.40
C ARG A 63 2.28 -12.79 -9.99
N VAL A 64 2.68 -14.03 -9.73
CA VAL A 64 2.60 -14.64 -8.40
C VAL A 64 3.63 -13.98 -7.49
N ALA A 65 3.16 -13.28 -6.45
CA ALA A 65 4.00 -12.61 -5.47
C ALA A 65 4.20 -13.45 -4.20
N ILE A 66 3.18 -14.24 -3.82
CA ILE A 66 3.27 -15.16 -2.69
C ILE A 66 2.68 -16.50 -3.11
N PHE A 67 3.43 -17.56 -2.86
CA PHE A 67 2.95 -18.93 -2.96
C PHE A 67 2.84 -19.51 -1.56
N HIS A 68 1.64 -19.94 -1.17
CA HIS A 68 1.37 -20.64 0.08
C HIS A 68 1.07 -22.09 -0.22
N TYR A 69 1.73 -22.98 0.50
CA TYR A 69 1.44 -24.40 0.50
C TYR A 69 1.13 -24.86 1.93
N ALA A 70 0.02 -25.55 2.10
CA ALA A 70 -0.31 -26.26 3.32
C ALA A 70 -0.69 -27.71 2.99
N GLY A 71 -0.09 -28.65 3.71
CA GLY A 71 -0.21 -30.07 3.44
C GLY A 71 0.94 -30.87 4.09
N HIS A 72 0.95 -32.17 3.86
CA HIS A 72 2.06 -33.02 4.32
C HIS A 72 3.32 -32.78 3.51
N ALA A 73 4.45 -32.74 4.20
CA ALA A 73 5.74 -32.64 3.59
C ALA A 73 6.71 -33.58 4.33
N GLU A 74 7.39 -34.43 3.57
CA GLU A 74 8.39 -35.36 4.09
C GLU A 74 9.68 -35.23 3.26
N GLY A 75 10.81 -35.01 3.94
CA GLY A 75 12.12 -34.91 3.29
C GLY A 75 12.20 -33.79 2.24
N THR A 76 12.33 -34.16 0.97
CA THR A 76 12.39 -33.26 -0.20
C THR A 76 11.12 -33.32 -1.06
N GLN A 77 10.05 -33.93 -0.56
CA GLN A 77 8.80 -34.09 -1.30
C GLN A 77 7.68 -33.27 -0.67
N LEU A 78 6.94 -32.56 -1.51
CA LEU A 78 5.64 -32.00 -1.15
C LEU A 78 4.58 -33.05 -1.50
N HIS A 79 3.77 -33.48 -0.53
CA HIS A 79 2.70 -34.43 -0.79
C HIS A 79 1.52 -33.67 -1.40
N LEU A 80 1.16 -34.06 -2.61
CA LEU A 80 0.06 -33.46 -3.38
C LEU A 80 -1.00 -34.55 -3.63
N GLU A 81 -2.25 -34.18 -3.91
CA GLU A 81 -3.37 -35.15 -3.92
C GLU A 81 -3.24 -36.29 -4.94
N ALA A 82 -2.33 -36.17 -5.93
CA ALA A 82 -2.09 -37.17 -6.97
C ALA A 82 -0.67 -37.78 -6.95
N GLY A 83 0.11 -37.56 -5.88
CA GLY A 83 1.48 -38.06 -5.72
C GLY A 83 2.43 -37.04 -5.10
N SER A 84 3.72 -37.38 -4.99
CA SER A 84 4.72 -36.43 -4.51
C SER A 84 5.24 -35.53 -5.65
N GLY A 85 5.32 -34.23 -5.38
CA GLY A 85 6.04 -33.29 -6.23
C GLY A 85 7.53 -33.30 -5.90
N ASN A 86 8.39 -33.48 -6.91
CA ASN A 86 9.82 -33.29 -6.71
C ASN A 86 10.09 -31.80 -6.40
N ALA A 87 10.56 -31.50 -5.18
CA ALA A 87 10.82 -30.14 -4.74
C ALA A 87 11.80 -29.39 -5.65
N ASP A 88 12.73 -30.08 -6.31
CA ASP A 88 13.71 -29.46 -7.20
C ASP A 88 13.05 -28.81 -8.42
N GLY A 89 12.06 -29.50 -9.02
CA GLY A 89 11.33 -28.98 -10.19
C GLY A 89 10.45 -27.78 -9.83
N LEU A 90 9.79 -27.83 -8.68
CA LEU A 90 8.99 -26.72 -8.17
C LEU A 90 9.87 -25.52 -7.77
N ALA A 91 11.02 -25.77 -7.16
CA ALA A 91 11.98 -24.73 -6.80
C ALA A 91 12.49 -23.99 -8.04
N GLN A 92 12.83 -24.72 -9.12
CA GLN A 92 13.23 -24.12 -10.39
C GLN A 92 12.11 -23.28 -11.02
N LEU A 93 10.87 -23.77 -11.02
CA LEU A 93 9.72 -23.03 -11.54
C LEU A 93 9.51 -21.72 -10.77
N MET A 94 9.57 -21.77 -9.44
CA MET A 94 9.40 -20.62 -8.55
C MET A 94 10.54 -19.62 -8.67
N GLY A 95 11.79 -20.11 -8.75
CA GLY A 95 12.98 -19.27 -8.90
C GLY A 95 13.04 -18.49 -10.22
N GLN A 96 12.31 -18.93 -11.24
CA GLN A 96 12.17 -18.22 -12.52
C GLN A 96 11.11 -17.11 -12.51
N GLN A 97 10.37 -16.93 -11.41
CA GLN A 97 9.33 -15.91 -11.33
C GLN A 97 9.90 -14.57 -10.84
N GLU A 98 9.88 -13.54 -11.68
CA GLU A 98 10.52 -12.26 -11.36
C GLU A 98 9.88 -11.54 -10.16
N ASN A 99 8.56 -11.67 -10.01
CA ASN A 99 7.80 -10.97 -8.97
C ASN A 99 7.50 -11.82 -7.73
N LEU A 100 7.98 -13.06 -7.65
CA LEU A 100 7.80 -13.90 -6.47
C LEU A 100 8.63 -13.34 -5.31
N GLN A 101 7.98 -13.08 -4.18
CA GLN A 101 8.59 -12.49 -3.00
C GLN A 101 8.78 -13.53 -1.89
N LEU A 102 7.80 -14.43 -1.75
CA LEU A 102 7.72 -15.35 -0.63
C LEU A 102 7.11 -16.69 -1.04
N VAL A 103 7.77 -17.76 -0.61
CA VAL A 103 7.21 -19.10 -0.54
C VAL A 103 6.92 -19.42 0.93
N PHE A 104 5.67 -19.69 1.27
CA PHE A 104 5.24 -20.10 2.59
C PHE A 104 4.94 -21.61 2.56
N LEU A 105 5.76 -22.39 3.24
CA LEU A 105 5.55 -23.83 3.45
C LEU A 105 4.98 -24.07 4.85
N ASN A 106 3.65 -24.18 4.94
CA ASN A 106 2.94 -24.48 6.17
C ASN A 106 2.77 -25.99 6.35
N GLY A 107 3.92 -26.65 6.49
CA GLY A 107 4.07 -28.09 6.71
C GLY A 107 5.51 -28.39 7.16
N CYS A 108 5.79 -29.64 7.51
CA CYS A 108 7.14 -30.06 7.91
C CYS A 108 8.11 -29.93 6.73
N SER A 109 9.05 -28.97 6.78
CA SER A 109 10.06 -28.83 5.73
C SER A 109 11.44 -29.26 6.21
N SER A 110 12.23 -29.84 5.30
CA SER A 110 13.65 -30.09 5.59
C SER A 110 14.48 -28.83 5.33
N LYS A 111 15.61 -28.69 6.04
CA LYS A 111 16.60 -27.63 5.75
C LYS A 111 17.08 -27.67 4.30
N GLY A 112 17.19 -28.85 3.70
CA GLY A 112 17.57 -29.02 2.30
C GLY A 112 16.56 -28.44 1.31
N GLN A 113 15.25 -28.59 1.59
CA GLN A 113 14.19 -28.02 0.76
C GLN A 113 14.21 -26.48 0.76
N VAL A 114 14.39 -25.87 1.93
CA VAL A 114 14.51 -24.41 2.06
C VAL A 114 15.74 -23.91 1.30
N GLN A 115 16.87 -24.59 1.46
CA GLN A 115 18.11 -24.22 0.77
C GLN A 115 17.96 -24.33 -0.76
N GLY A 116 17.35 -25.40 -1.26
CA GLY A 116 17.10 -25.58 -2.70
C GLY A 116 16.22 -24.48 -3.30
N LEU A 117 15.19 -24.02 -2.58
CA LEU A 117 14.37 -22.87 -3.01
C LEU A 117 15.19 -21.57 -3.11
N LEU A 118 16.00 -21.28 -2.09
CA LEU A 118 16.85 -20.09 -2.06
C LEU A 118 17.91 -20.13 -3.18
N GLU A 119 18.53 -21.29 -3.41
CA GLU A 119 19.53 -21.50 -4.48
C GLU A 119 18.90 -21.39 -5.87
N ALA A 120 17.66 -21.84 -6.04
CA ALA A 120 16.92 -21.70 -7.29
C ALA A 120 16.53 -20.25 -7.60
N GLY A 121 16.62 -19.33 -6.63
CA GLY A 121 16.37 -17.90 -6.82
C GLY A 121 15.16 -17.35 -6.07
N VAL A 122 14.47 -18.16 -5.26
CA VAL A 122 13.35 -17.68 -4.43
C VAL A 122 13.87 -16.69 -3.39
N PRO A 123 13.33 -15.46 -3.28
CA PRO A 123 13.90 -14.45 -2.38
C PRO A 123 13.74 -14.77 -0.89
N ALA A 124 12.61 -15.36 -0.51
CA ALA A 124 12.32 -15.74 0.86
C ALA A 124 11.45 -16.98 0.99
N VAL A 125 11.69 -17.73 2.07
CA VAL A 125 10.95 -18.92 2.43
C VAL A 125 10.56 -18.85 3.91
N ILE A 126 9.26 -18.99 4.21
CA ILE A 126 8.79 -19.29 5.57
C ILE A 126 8.55 -20.79 5.63
N ALA A 127 9.17 -21.46 6.59
CA ALA A 127 9.06 -22.90 6.75
C ALA A 127 9.27 -23.32 8.21
N THR A 128 8.83 -24.53 8.54
CA THR A 128 9.08 -25.13 9.86
C THR A 128 10.23 -26.12 9.82
N SER A 129 10.94 -26.23 10.95
CA SER A 129 12.08 -27.15 11.09
C SER A 129 11.78 -28.40 11.91
N VAL A 130 10.58 -28.48 12.49
CA VAL A 130 10.09 -29.57 13.34
C VAL A 130 8.61 -29.81 13.07
N PRO A 131 8.08 -31.01 13.37
CA PRO A 131 6.65 -31.25 13.33
C PRO A 131 5.85 -30.24 14.16
N ILE A 132 4.78 -29.73 13.56
CA ILE A 132 3.90 -28.73 14.15
C ILE A 132 2.49 -29.31 14.32
N GLU A 133 1.79 -28.86 15.34
CA GLU A 133 0.37 -29.15 15.53
C GLU A 133 -0.47 -28.34 14.53
N ASP A 134 -1.39 -29.00 13.81
CA ASP A 134 -2.24 -28.39 12.78
C ASP A 134 -2.89 -27.06 13.22
N ARG A 135 -3.37 -26.99 14.47
CA ARG A 135 -4.00 -25.77 15.00
C ARG A 135 -3.02 -24.60 15.06
N LYS A 136 -1.78 -24.85 15.50
CA LYS A 136 -0.72 -23.82 15.53
C LYS A 136 -0.35 -23.40 14.11
N ALA A 137 -0.35 -24.35 13.16
CA ALA A 137 -0.11 -24.07 11.75
C ALA A 137 -1.16 -23.12 11.15
N THR A 138 -2.44 -23.45 11.36
CA THR A 138 -3.57 -22.64 10.92
C THR A 138 -3.56 -21.25 11.55
N GLU A 139 -3.33 -21.15 12.86
CA GLU A 139 -3.34 -19.87 13.57
C GLU A 139 -2.13 -18.99 13.18
N PHE A 140 -0.94 -19.56 13.00
CA PHE A 140 0.25 -18.81 12.56
C PHE A 140 0.06 -18.22 11.16
N ALA A 141 -0.38 -19.03 10.20
CA ALA A 141 -0.65 -18.56 8.84
C ALA A 141 -1.76 -17.48 8.83
N GLN A 142 -2.83 -17.68 9.61
CA GLN A 142 -3.89 -16.67 9.74
C GLN A 142 -3.33 -15.33 10.23
N GLN A 143 -2.59 -15.31 11.33
CA GLN A 143 -2.05 -14.06 11.89
C GLN A 143 -1.04 -13.39 10.94
N PHE A 144 -0.25 -14.18 10.22
CA PHE A 144 0.66 -13.66 9.20
C PHE A 144 -0.12 -12.94 8.09
N TYR A 145 -1.13 -13.58 7.50
CA TYR A 145 -1.91 -12.99 6.40
C TYR A 145 -2.81 -11.84 6.86
N GLU A 146 -3.36 -11.88 8.08
CA GLU A 146 -4.08 -10.75 8.66
C GLU A 146 -3.17 -9.55 8.86
N ALA A 147 -1.95 -9.75 9.37
CA ALA A 147 -0.97 -8.68 9.51
C ALA A 147 -0.55 -8.10 8.16
N LEU A 148 -0.27 -8.96 7.18
CA LEU A 148 0.11 -8.56 5.82
C LEU A 148 -1.03 -7.78 5.13
N ALA A 149 -2.27 -8.23 5.28
CA ALA A 149 -3.46 -7.53 4.79
C ALA A 149 -3.63 -6.15 5.45
N ASN A 150 -3.22 -6.03 6.72
CA ASN A 150 -3.19 -4.79 7.49
C ASN A 150 -1.90 -3.97 7.28
N ARG A 151 -1.32 -4.03 6.06
CA ARG A 151 -0.19 -3.21 5.60
C ARG A 151 1.11 -3.41 6.37
N ARG A 152 1.25 -4.50 7.12
CA ARG A 152 2.54 -4.87 7.71
C ARG A 152 3.45 -5.39 6.61
N THR A 153 4.75 -5.19 6.79
CA THR A 153 5.75 -5.79 5.90
C THR A 153 5.82 -7.30 6.16
N ILE A 154 6.46 -8.08 5.27
CA ILE A 154 6.69 -9.53 5.51
C ILE A 154 7.40 -9.74 6.85
N GLY A 155 8.43 -8.96 7.15
CA GLY A 155 9.16 -9.07 8.42
C GLY A 155 8.28 -8.79 9.64
N GLN A 156 7.46 -7.73 9.57
CA GLN A 156 6.52 -7.39 10.65
C GLN A 156 5.41 -8.42 10.81
N ALA A 157 4.84 -8.90 9.70
CA ALA A 157 3.79 -9.92 9.71
C ALA A 157 4.28 -11.24 10.32
N PHE A 158 5.50 -11.64 9.98
CA PHE A 158 6.16 -12.80 10.59
C PHE A 158 6.35 -12.62 12.09
N ALA A 159 6.87 -11.47 12.53
CA ALA A 159 7.06 -11.18 13.95
C ALA A 159 5.74 -11.15 14.75
N ILE A 160 4.66 -10.63 14.16
CA ILE A 160 3.32 -10.63 14.77
C ILE A 160 2.80 -12.06 14.95
N ALA A 161 2.93 -12.90 13.92
CA ALA A 161 2.53 -14.31 14.00
C ALA A 161 3.33 -15.07 15.08
N GLN A 162 4.64 -14.80 15.21
CA GLN A 162 5.47 -15.33 16.30
C GLN A 162 4.98 -14.87 17.69
N ALA A 163 4.71 -13.56 17.83
CA ALA A 163 4.24 -12.99 19.08
C ALA A 163 2.86 -13.56 19.50
N TYR A 164 1.96 -13.79 18.55
CA TYR A 164 0.66 -14.40 18.80
C TYR A 164 0.82 -15.82 19.36
N LEU A 165 1.62 -16.67 18.71
CA LEU A 165 1.81 -18.04 19.18
C LEU A 165 2.47 -18.09 20.56
N ARG A 166 3.49 -17.25 20.80
CA ARG A 166 4.10 -17.14 22.14
C ARG A 166 3.05 -16.77 23.18
N THR A 167 2.24 -15.75 22.92
CA THR A 167 1.20 -15.31 23.85
C THR A 167 0.19 -16.41 24.15
N ARG A 168 -0.22 -17.17 23.15
CA ARG A 168 -1.28 -18.18 23.27
C ARG A 168 -0.80 -19.53 23.81
N TYR A 169 0.45 -19.90 23.56
CA TYR A 169 0.98 -21.25 23.82
C TYR A 169 2.16 -21.31 24.79
N SER A 170 2.73 -20.18 25.24
CA SER A 170 3.84 -20.16 26.21
C SER A 170 3.47 -20.65 27.62
N GLN A 171 2.26 -21.18 27.85
CA GLN A 171 1.89 -21.87 29.10
C GLN A 171 1.55 -23.36 28.95
N SER A 172 1.59 -23.94 27.75
CA SER A 172 1.30 -25.36 27.55
C SER A 172 2.56 -26.14 27.15
N VAL A 173 3.51 -26.26 28.08
CA VAL A 173 4.42 -27.40 28.07
C VAL A 173 3.77 -28.45 28.95
N ASP A 174 3.07 -29.37 28.30
CA ASP A 174 2.54 -30.57 28.93
C ASP A 174 3.75 -31.46 29.27
N VAL A 175 4.27 -31.30 30.49
CA VAL A 175 5.31 -32.17 31.03
C VAL A 175 4.63 -33.50 31.31
N SER A 176 4.65 -34.41 30.34
CA SER A 176 4.54 -35.84 30.63
C SER A 176 5.68 -36.19 31.59
N LEU A 177 5.35 -36.22 32.88
CA LEU A 177 6.12 -36.85 33.93
C LEU A 177 6.41 -38.30 33.51
N ARG A 178 7.62 -38.52 33.00
CA ARG A 178 8.26 -39.83 32.97
C ARG A 178 9.57 -39.73 33.72
N ASP A 179 9.51 -40.34 34.91
CA ASP A 179 10.55 -40.78 35.82
C ASP A 179 11.90 -40.06 35.83
N ALA A 180 12.16 -39.50 36.99
CA ALA A 180 13.45 -39.03 37.45
C ALA A 180 14.54 -40.11 37.32
N SER A 181 15.57 -39.84 36.52
CA SER A 181 16.95 -40.12 36.94
C SER A 181 17.99 -39.47 36.02
N TRP A 182 18.86 -38.71 36.69
CA TRP A 182 20.26 -38.41 36.38
C TRP A 182 20.57 -36.93 36.13
N ALA A 183 21.36 -36.41 37.07
CA ALA A 183 21.78 -35.04 37.22
C ALA A 183 22.98 -34.68 36.33
N ALA A 184 23.07 -33.38 36.06
CA ALA A 184 24.22 -32.59 35.64
C ALA A 184 24.73 -32.73 34.19
N ALA A 185 24.31 -31.77 33.36
CA ALA A 185 25.24 -30.94 32.59
C ALA A 185 24.64 -29.54 32.40
N VAL A 186 25.44 -28.55 32.79
CA VAL A 186 25.19 -27.11 32.77
C VAL A 186 25.50 -26.59 31.35
N ASP A 187 24.89 -25.46 30.99
CA ASP A 187 25.08 -24.67 29.75
C ASP A 187 24.32 -25.12 28.49
N ALA A 188 23.05 -24.75 28.42
CA ALA A 188 22.42 -24.34 27.17
C ALA A 188 21.50 -23.13 27.45
N ALA A 189 21.79 -22.00 26.80
CA ALA A 189 20.88 -20.86 26.74
C ALA A 189 19.47 -21.34 26.32
N PRO A 190 18.38 -20.71 26.78
CA PRO A 190 17.04 -21.16 26.44
C PRO A 190 16.86 -21.06 24.92
N THR A 191 16.93 -22.20 24.24
CA THR A 191 16.66 -22.34 22.82
C THR A 191 15.22 -21.92 22.58
N ASP A 192 15.05 -20.83 21.84
CA ASP A 192 13.76 -20.22 21.53
C ASP A 192 12.81 -21.27 20.91
N PRO A 193 11.64 -21.58 21.52
CA PRO A 193 10.78 -22.71 21.14
C PRO A 193 9.91 -22.42 19.89
N MET A 194 10.30 -21.48 19.02
CA MET A 194 9.52 -21.07 17.85
C MET A 194 9.85 -21.96 16.63
N PRO A 195 8.91 -22.77 16.12
CA PRO A 195 9.23 -23.76 15.09
C PRO A 195 9.29 -23.20 13.65
N TRP A 196 8.73 -22.01 13.41
CA TRP A 196 8.82 -21.30 12.11
C TRP A 196 10.07 -20.43 12.02
N GLY A 197 10.76 -20.54 10.88
CA GLY A 197 11.84 -19.64 10.46
C GLY A 197 11.48 -18.87 9.19
N LEU A 198 11.97 -17.64 9.10
CA LEU A 198 11.96 -16.82 7.88
C LEU A 198 13.39 -16.81 7.30
N TYR A 199 13.57 -17.53 6.20
CA TYR A 199 14.85 -17.69 5.52
C TYR A 199 14.89 -16.78 4.29
N LEU A 200 16.00 -16.08 4.10
CA LEU A 200 16.13 -15.00 3.12
C LEU A 200 17.40 -15.21 2.30
N ARG A 201 17.34 -14.88 1.01
CA ARG A 201 18.54 -14.70 0.20
C ARG A 201 19.23 -13.40 0.61
N GLU A 202 20.52 -13.47 0.93
CA GLU A 202 21.24 -12.34 1.54
C GLU A 202 21.18 -11.05 0.70
N SER A 203 21.26 -11.17 -0.63
CA SER A 203 21.19 -10.02 -1.55
C SER A 203 19.83 -9.31 -1.56
N GLU A 204 18.76 -9.98 -1.12
CA GLU A 204 17.38 -9.48 -1.17
C GLU A 204 16.81 -9.16 0.22
N ARG A 205 17.60 -9.37 1.29
CA ARG A 205 17.15 -9.34 2.69
C ARG A 205 16.36 -8.08 3.04
N GLU A 206 16.94 -6.90 2.84
CA GLU A 206 16.30 -5.62 3.21
C GLU A 206 15.03 -5.38 2.38
N ARG A 207 15.09 -5.66 1.08
CA ARG A 207 13.95 -5.47 0.17
C ARG A 207 12.77 -6.35 0.57
N ILE A 208 13.01 -7.62 0.88
CA ILE A 208 11.94 -8.57 1.23
C ILE A 208 11.38 -8.31 2.63
N LEU A 209 12.22 -8.03 3.62
CA LEU A 209 11.76 -7.72 4.98
C LEU A 209 10.85 -6.48 5.01
N ASN A 210 11.07 -5.53 4.10
CA ASN A 210 10.28 -4.31 3.96
C ASN A 210 9.18 -4.41 2.90
N TRP A 211 9.06 -5.54 2.19
CA TRP A 211 8.01 -5.72 1.19
C TRP A 211 6.64 -5.78 1.85
N LYS A 212 5.67 -5.07 1.27
CA LYS A 212 4.27 -4.92 1.72
C LYS A 212 3.33 -5.24 0.57
N LEU A 213 2.13 -5.74 0.88
CA LEU A 213 1.08 -5.88 -0.14
C LEU A 213 0.72 -4.49 -0.71
N PRO A 214 0.51 -4.38 -2.04
CA PRO A 214 -0.05 -3.17 -2.61
C PRO A 214 -1.41 -2.86 -2.00
N TYR A 215 -1.65 -1.58 -1.84
CA TYR A 215 -2.87 -1.05 -1.27
C TYR A 215 -3.60 -0.10 -2.23
N PHE A 216 -3.21 -0.17 -3.50
CA PHE A 216 -3.73 0.56 -4.64
C PHE A 216 -3.61 -0.34 -5.88
N ARG A 217 -4.42 -0.08 -6.90
CA ARG A 217 -4.34 -0.76 -8.19
C ARG A 217 -3.19 -0.16 -9.01
N PRO A 218 -2.31 -0.96 -9.60
CA PRO A 218 -1.25 -0.43 -10.46
C PRO A 218 -1.78 0.13 -11.79
N VAL A 219 -3.04 -0.14 -12.13
CA VAL A 219 -3.69 0.29 -13.36
C VAL A 219 -4.80 1.28 -13.01
N GLY A 220 -4.78 2.44 -13.67
CA GLY A 220 -5.79 3.48 -13.53
C GLY A 220 -7.02 3.21 -14.37
N LEU A 221 -7.44 4.18 -15.17
CA LEU A 221 -8.56 4.05 -16.08
C LEU A 221 -8.21 3.20 -17.31
N PRO A 222 -9.18 2.45 -17.86
CA PRO A 222 -9.04 1.81 -19.17
C PRO A 222 -8.69 2.82 -20.27
N GLN A 223 -7.89 2.39 -21.26
CA GLN A 223 -7.39 3.28 -22.32
C GLN A 223 -8.52 3.92 -23.14
N ASP A 224 -9.62 3.21 -23.35
CA ASP A 224 -10.81 3.71 -24.05
C ASP A 224 -11.59 4.75 -23.21
N MET A 225 -11.45 4.73 -21.89
CA MET A 225 -11.98 5.77 -21.00
C MET A 225 -11.09 7.02 -21.05
N ILE A 226 -9.77 6.86 -21.03
CA ILE A 226 -8.81 7.96 -21.20
C ILE A 226 -9.05 8.68 -22.53
N GLN A 227 -9.23 7.93 -23.61
CA GLN A 227 -9.56 8.49 -24.92
C GLN A 227 -10.93 9.18 -24.94
N TYR A 228 -11.93 8.64 -24.23
CA TYR A 228 -13.24 9.25 -24.11
C TYR A 228 -13.15 10.62 -23.42
N ILE A 229 -12.50 10.70 -22.26
CA ILE A 229 -12.22 11.97 -21.57
C ILE A 229 -11.45 12.93 -22.50
N GLY A 230 -10.43 12.42 -23.19
CA GLY A 230 -9.58 13.23 -24.06
C GLY A 230 -10.32 13.92 -25.21
N LYS A 231 -11.43 13.32 -25.67
CA LYS A 231 -12.30 13.86 -26.72
C LYS A 231 -13.43 14.75 -26.18
N SER A 232 -13.86 14.53 -24.94
CA SER A 232 -14.99 15.23 -24.33
C SER A 232 -14.69 16.64 -23.83
N PHE A 233 -13.42 16.99 -23.61
CA PHE A 233 -13.03 18.25 -22.97
C PHE A 233 -12.01 19.04 -23.79
N THR A 234 -12.27 20.33 -23.96
CA THR A 234 -11.31 21.31 -24.51
C THR A 234 -10.55 22.05 -23.41
N ALA A 235 -11.26 22.48 -22.36
CA ALA A 235 -10.69 23.02 -21.12
C ALA A 235 -10.81 22.04 -19.96
N ASN A 236 -9.90 22.10 -19.00
CA ASN A 236 -9.83 21.22 -17.82
C ASN A 236 -9.66 19.73 -18.14
N ARG A 237 -9.32 19.39 -19.39
CA ARG A 237 -9.10 18.00 -19.82
C ARG A 237 -8.05 17.32 -18.96
N TYR A 238 -6.94 17.99 -18.68
CA TYR A 238 -5.86 17.40 -17.88
C TYR A 238 -6.25 17.28 -16.40
N ILE A 239 -7.07 18.21 -15.91
CA ILE A 239 -7.62 18.13 -14.56
C ILE A 239 -8.55 16.92 -14.41
N VAL A 240 -9.42 16.65 -15.40
CA VAL A 240 -10.29 15.46 -15.40
C VAL A 240 -9.49 14.17 -15.49
N LEU A 241 -8.36 14.17 -16.21
CA LEU A 241 -7.44 13.03 -16.27
C LEU A 241 -6.79 12.70 -14.92
N ALA A 242 -6.93 13.53 -13.88
CA ALA A 242 -6.57 13.13 -12.51
C ALA A 242 -7.36 11.89 -12.05
N LEU A 243 -8.57 11.64 -12.59
CA LEU A 243 -9.35 10.43 -12.31
C LEU A 243 -8.59 9.15 -12.66
N ASP A 244 -7.71 9.17 -13.67
CA ASP A 244 -6.85 8.03 -14.01
C ASP A 244 -6.01 7.59 -12.81
N GLU A 245 -5.36 8.57 -12.17
CA GLU A 245 -4.53 8.31 -11.00
C GLU A 245 -5.37 8.04 -9.74
N MET A 246 -6.50 8.74 -9.56
CA MET A 246 -7.37 8.52 -8.41
C MET A 246 -7.97 7.11 -8.38
N CYS A 247 -8.36 6.56 -9.53
CA CYS A 247 -8.91 5.21 -9.65
C CYS A 247 -7.93 4.13 -9.19
N LYS A 248 -6.63 4.41 -9.19
CA LYS A 248 -5.63 3.52 -8.60
C LYS A 248 -5.84 3.38 -7.09
N TYR A 249 -6.20 4.48 -6.42
CA TYR A 249 -6.34 4.51 -4.97
C TYR A 249 -7.78 4.25 -4.49
N ASN A 250 -8.78 4.72 -5.24
CA ASN A 250 -10.19 4.55 -4.95
C ASN A 250 -10.96 3.97 -6.17
N PRO A 251 -11.23 2.65 -6.19
CA PRO A 251 -11.88 1.99 -7.32
C PRO A 251 -13.36 2.34 -7.48
N ASP A 252 -14.02 2.83 -6.43
CA ASP A 252 -15.43 3.21 -6.48
C ASP A 252 -15.67 4.39 -7.43
N ILE A 253 -14.63 5.15 -7.76
CA ILE A 253 -14.67 6.22 -8.75
C ILE A 253 -15.02 5.66 -10.13
N TYR A 254 -14.38 4.57 -10.56
CA TYR A 254 -14.65 3.98 -11.87
C TYR A 254 -16.09 3.46 -11.97
N ALA A 255 -16.59 2.84 -10.90
CA ALA A 255 -17.98 2.39 -10.83
C ALA A 255 -18.99 3.53 -10.99
N GLN A 256 -18.62 4.75 -10.58
CA GLN A 256 -19.45 5.94 -10.76
C GLN A 256 -19.39 6.53 -12.18
N MET A 257 -18.35 6.20 -12.96
CA MET A 257 -18.15 6.66 -14.34
C MET A 257 -18.90 5.82 -15.39
N VAL A 258 -19.37 4.65 -14.99
CA VAL A 258 -20.09 3.71 -15.87
C VAL A 258 -21.45 3.35 -15.30
N GLU A 259 -22.34 2.87 -16.16
CA GLU A 259 -23.64 2.34 -15.80
C GLU A 259 -23.83 0.97 -16.45
N LYS A 260 -24.51 0.05 -15.73
CA LYS A 260 -24.86 -1.26 -16.28
C LYS A 260 -26.19 -1.15 -17.01
N ARG A 261 -26.19 -1.40 -18.32
CA ARG A 261 -27.40 -1.54 -19.14
C ARG A 261 -27.50 -2.98 -19.63
N GLY A 262 -28.16 -3.82 -18.84
CA GLY A 262 -28.18 -5.27 -19.08
C GLY A 262 -26.81 -5.89 -18.79
N GLU A 263 -26.26 -6.62 -19.76
CA GLU A 263 -24.91 -7.21 -19.68
C GLU A 263 -23.80 -6.23 -20.11
N GLU A 264 -24.14 -5.11 -20.73
CA GLU A 264 -23.18 -4.12 -21.21
C GLU A 264 -22.89 -3.04 -20.17
N VAL A 265 -21.60 -2.65 -20.10
CA VAL A 265 -21.13 -1.53 -19.29
C VAL A 265 -21.00 -0.31 -20.21
N VAL A 266 -21.86 0.69 -19.99
CA VAL A 266 -21.91 1.92 -20.79
C VAL A 266 -21.28 3.07 -20.01
N LYS A 267 -20.55 3.95 -20.69
CA LYS A 267 -19.94 5.15 -20.09
C LYS A 267 -21.03 6.19 -19.80
N LYS A 268 -21.05 6.75 -18.59
CA LYS A 268 -21.93 7.88 -18.26
C LYS A 268 -21.52 9.15 -19.00
N ASP A 269 -22.40 10.16 -18.96
CA ASP A 269 -22.11 11.48 -19.52
C ASP A 269 -20.82 12.05 -18.89
N SER A 270 -19.84 12.33 -19.74
CA SER A 270 -18.59 12.96 -19.34
C SER A 270 -18.76 14.24 -18.50
N LYS A 271 -19.87 14.98 -18.62
CA LYS A 271 -20.17 16.16 -17.80
C LYS A 271 -20.19 15.88 -16.29
N GLU A 272 -20.38 14.63 -15.88
CA GLU A 272 -20.32 14.21 -14.47
C GLU A 272 -18.88 14.10 -13.95
N TYR A 273 -17.89 13.86 -14.82
CA TYR A 273 -16.53 13.53 -14.41
C TYR A 273 -15.80 14.65 -13.66
N PRO A 274 -15.93 15.94 -14.00
CA PRO A 274 -15.36 17.02 -13.19
C PRO A 274 -15.89 16.99 -11.75
N TRP A 275 -17.16 16.62 -11.55
CA TRP A 275 -17.74 16.49 -10.21
C TRP A 275 -17.17 15.31 -9.44
N LEU A 276 -16.80 14.22 -10.12
CA LEU A 276 -16.07 13.11 -9.51
C LEU A 276 -14.68 13.56 -9.03
N VAL A 277 -13.95 14.38 -9.79
CA VAL A 277 -12.66 14.93 -9.33
C VAL A 277 -12.87 15.79 -8.08
N ILE A 278 -13.86 16.68 -8.10
CA ILE A 278 -14.19 17.58 -6.99
C ILE A 278 -14.56 16.81 -5.73
N GLY A 279 -15.41 15.77 -5.88
CA GLY A 279 -15.94 14.99 -4.76
C GLY A 279 -14.95 14.00 -4.16
N ASN A 280 -13.93 13.56 -4.92
CA ASN A 280 -12.92 12.63 -4.43
C ASN A 280 -11.64 13.31 -3.92
N PHE A 281 -11.45 14.60 -4.18
CA PHE A 281 -10.43 15.38 -3.49
C PHE A 281 -10.94 15.94 -2.15
N PRO A 282 -10.03 16.16 -1.19
CA PRO A 282 -10.33 16.97 -0.01
C PRO A 282 -10.89 18.34 -0.40
N TRP A 283 -11.82 18.87 0.41
CA TRP A 283 -12.47 20.15 0.11
C TRP A 283 -11.51 21.32 -0.21
N PRO A 284 -10.35 21.49 0.47
CA PRO A 284 -9.38 22.52 0.11
C PRO A 284 -8.89 22.45 -1.35
N ILE A 285 -8.81 21.24 -1.93
CA ILE A 285 -8.46 21.04 -3.34
C ILE A 285 -9.72 21.04 -4.22
N GLY A 286 -10.76 20.31 -3.82
CA GLY A 286 -12.00 20.19 -4.58
C GLY A 286 -12.69 21.53 -4.86
N SER A 287 -12.64 22.46 -3.91
CA SER A 287 -13.16 23.83 -4.10
C SER A 287 -12.37 24.62 -5.16
N GLN A 288 -11.05 24.43 -5.26
CA GLN A 288 -10.22 25.05 -6.30
C GLN A 288 -10.50 24.45 -7.67
N VAL A 289 -10.61 23.11 -7.75
CA VAL A 289 -11.01 22.42 -8.99
C VAL A 289 -12.40 22.85 -9.44
N ARG A 290 -13.31 23.10 -8.49
CA ARG A 290 -14.64 23.65 -8.78
C ARG A 290 -14.55 25.04 -9.42
N LEU A 291 -13.66 25.91 -8.96
CA LEU A 291 -13.44 27.21 -9.60
C LEU A 291 -12.91 27.04 -11.03
N LEU A 292 -11.91 26.18 -11.25
CA LEU A 292 -11.38 25.91 -12.60
C LEU A 292 -12.45 25.46 -13.61
N LYS A 293 -13.50 24.77 -13.14
CA LYS A 293 -14.66 24.40 -13.96
C LYS A 293 -15.51 25.62 -14.39
N PHE A 294 -15.63 26.64 -13.55
CA PHE A 294 -16.42 27.84 -13.85
C PHE A 294 -15.61 28.93 -14.56
N TYR A 295 -14.29 28.96 -14.38
CA TYR A 295 -13.35 29.90 -14.98
C TYR A 295 -12.47 29.20 -16.01
N ASP A 296 -13.07 28.84 -17.15
CA ASP A 296 -12.41 28.09 -18.24
C ASP A 296 -11.88 28.96 -19.39
N GLU A 297 -12.18 30.26 -19.37
CA GLU A 297 -11.66 31.21 -20.34
C GLU A 297 -10.14 31.44 -20.18
N PRO A 298 -9.38 31.47 -21.27
CA PRO A 298 -7.92 31.62 -21.24
C PRO A 298 -7.49 33.06 -20.97
N ASN A 299 -7.64 33.50 -19.73
CA ASN A 299 -7.30 34.84 -19.25
C ASN A 299 -6.37 34.79 -18.03
N VAL A 300 -5.98 35.95 -17.50
CA VAL A 300 -5.11 36.04 -16.31
C VAL A 300 -5.80 35.47 -15.06
N GLU A 301 -7.11 35.67 -14.90
CA GLU A 301 -7.90 35.13 -13.79
C GLU A 301 -7.86 33.58 -13.76
N ARG A 302 -7.93 32.92 -14.92
CA ARG A 302 -7.74 31.46 -15.02
C ARG A 302 -6.34 31.03 -14.58
N LEU A 303 -5.29 31.77 -14.95
CA LEU A 303 -3.92 31.48 -14.48
C LEU A 303 -3.81 31.60 -12.96
N GLU A 304 -4.43 32.62 -12.38
CA GLU A 304 -4.48 32.80 -10.93
C GLU A 304 -5.21 31.64 -10.25
N HIS A 305 -6.33 31.17 -10.79
CA HIS A 305 -7.03 30.00 -10.27
C HIS A 305 -6.21 28.70 -10.40
N LEU A 306 -5.47 28.52 -11.50
CA LEU A 306 -4.59 27.38 -11.68
C LEU A 306 -3.44 27.39 -10.66
N VAL A 307 -2.77 28.53 -10.49
CA VAL A 307 -1.71 28.69 -9.48
C VAL A 307 -2.26 28.56 -8.07
N SER A 308 -3.45 29.11 -7.78
CA SER A 308 -4.15 28.92 -6.51
C SER A 308 -4.42 27.43 -6.23
N THR A 309 -4.84 26.67 -7.25
CA THR A 309 -5.08 25.22 -7.12
C THR A 309 -3.79 24.50 -6.73
N TYR A 310 -2.69 24.79 -7.43
CA TYR A 310 -1.35 24.29 -7.10
C TYR A 310 -0.95 24.62 -5.64
N LEU A 311 -1.09 25.89 -5.22
CA LEU A 311 -0.72 26.33 -3.88
C LEU A 311 -1.52 25.64 -2.78
N ASN A 312 -2.84 25.57 -2.92
CA ASN A 312 -3.70 24.93 -1.94
C ASN A 312 -3.44 23.42 -1.87
N THR A 313 -3.14 22.76 -3.00
CA THR A 313 -2.71 21.36 -3.01
C THR A 313 -1.39 21.18 -2.27
N GLY A 314 -0.39 22.02 -2.55
CA GLY A 314 0.91 21.98 -1.85
C GLY A 314 0.79 22.23 -0.35
N GLN A 315 0.01 23.22 0.06
CA GLN A 315 -0.27 23.53 1.47
C GLN A 315 -0.88 22.33 2.19
N LEU A 316 -1.91 21.71 1.59
CA LEU A 316 -2.56 20.55 2.21
C LEU A 316 -1.57 19.39 2.39
N LEU A 317 -0.79 19.07 1.35
CA LEU A 317 0.21 18.00 1.42
C LEU A 317 1.27 18.27 2.50
N TYR A 318 1.80 19.49 2.52
CA TYR A 318 2.77 19.94 3.52
C TYR A 318 2.22 19.80 4.95
N TYR A 319 1.00 20.29 5.20
CA TYR A 319 0.42 20.26 6.54
C TYR A 319 0.01 18.85 6.99
N ILE A 320 -0.37 17.96 6.08
CA ILE A 320 -0.59 16.54 6.41
C ILE A 320 0.71 15.94 6.98
N LEU A 321 1.83 16.14 6.29
CA LEU A 321 3.10 15.56 6.70
C LEU A 321 3.67 16.24 7.95
N LEU A 322 3.50 17.57 8.08
CA LEU A 322 3.88 18.31 9.27
C LEU A 322 3.07 17.87 10.50
N SER A 323 1.78 17.55 10.31
CA SER A 323 0.93 17.02 11.37
C SER A 323 1.38 15.63 11.84
N ASP A 324 1.89 14.81 10.92
CA ASP A 324 2.46 13.50 11.26
C ASP A 324 3.74 13.65 12.10
N LEU A 325 4.65 14.53 11.67
CA LEU A 325 5.85 14.87 12.44
C LEU A 325 5.50 15.42 13.84
N TRP A 326 4.48 16.29 13.91
CA TRP A 326 4.01 16.85 15.17
C TRP A 326 3.52 15.75 16.12
N GLU A 327 2.72 14.80 15.62
CA GLU A 327 2.21 13.70 16.45
C GLU A 327 3.35 12.80 16.92
N GLN A 328 4.32 12.46 16.06
CA GLN A 328 5.52 11.72 16.46
C GLN A 328 6.33 12.46 17.54
N ALA A 329 6.54 13.77 17.36
CA ALA A 329 7.28 14.61 18.30
C ALA A 329 6.59 14.73 19.67
N ARG A 330 5.26 14.61 19.74
CA ARG A 330 4.51 14.61 21.02
C ARG A 330 4.78 13.37 21.87
N HIS A 331 5.04 12.23 21.22
CA HIS A 331 5.32 10.96 21.90
C HIS A 331 6.82 10.70 22.08
N ALA A 332 7.67 11.46 21.40
CA ALA A 332 9.12 11.37 21.52
C ALA A 332 9.64 12.03 22.81
N THR A 333 10.71 11.46 23.37
CA THR A 333 11.46 12.06 24.50
C THR A 333 12.34 13.22 24.07
N GLU A 334 12.85 13.17 22.84
CA GLU A 334 13.61 14.26 22.21
C GLU A 334 12.68 15.18 21.43
N LYS A 335 12.92 16.50 21.54
CA LYS A 335 12.14 17.50 20.83
C LYS A 335 12.60 17.60 19.38
N THR A 336 11.78 17.11 18.45
CA THR A 336 11.97 17.38 17.02
C THR A 336 11.59 18.82 16.70
N ARG A 337 12.44 19.52 15.95
CA ARG A 337 12.20 20.92 15.54
C ARG A 337 12.19 21.03 14.02
N TRP A 338 11.12 21.62 13.49
CA TRP A 338 10.98 21.94 12.08
C TRP A 338 10.92 23.45 11.89
N ASP A 339 12.03 24.05 11.44
CA ASP A 339 12.15 25.50 11.21
C ASP A 339 11.80 25.92 9.77
N GLY A 340 11.13 25.05 9.01
CA GLY A 340 10.88 25.27 7.58
C GLY A 340 9.98 26.46 7.28
N LEU A 341 8.94 26.72 8.09
CA LEU A 341 7.95 27.76 7.82
C LEU A 341 8.12 28.98 8.74
N GLY A 342 8.41 30.15 8.15
CA GLY A 342 8.45 31.42 8.87
C GLY A 342 7.06 31.87 9.35
N LEU A 343 6.98 32.45 10.55
CA LEU A 343 5.72 32.86 11.19
C LEU A 343 5.20 34.25 10.78
N THR A 344 5.77 34.86 9.75
CA THR A 344 5.36 36.17 9.21
C THR A 344 4.51 36.01 7.95
N LYS A 345 3.62 36.97 7.68
CA LYS A 345 2.78 36.95 6.46
C LYS A 345 3.61 36.94 5.18
N GLU A 346 4.71 37.68 5.16
CA GLU A 346 5.62 37.80 4.02
C GLU A 346 6.33 36.47 3.76
N ALA A 347 6.87 35.84 4.81
CA ALA A 347 7.46 34.50 4.71
C ALA A 347 6.44 33.47 4.21
N TYR A 348 5.21 33.47 4.73
CA TYR A 348 4.15 32.56 4.31
C TYR A 348 3.77 32.77 2.83
N ALA A 349 3.63 34.03 2.39
CA ALA A 349 3.24 34.37 1.03
C ALA A 349 4.29 33.97 -0.02
N ALA A 350 5.56 33.96 0.35
CA ALA A 350 6.68 33.54 -0.49
C ALA A 350 7.07 32.06 -0.32
N PHE A 351 6.46 31.35 0.63
CA PHE A 351 6.85 29.98 0.94
C PHE A 351 6.47 29.00 -0.17
N ASP A 352 7.41 28.12 -0.51
CA ASP A 352 7.20 26.98 -1.38
C ASP A 352 6.81 25.77 -0.52
N PHE A 353 5.58 25.30 -0.68
CA PHE A 353 5.04 24.22 0.16
C PHE A 353 5.44 22.82 -0.35
N LEU A 354 5.85 22.65 -1.60
CA LEU A 354 6.27 21.35 -2.12
C LEU A 354 7.75 21.08 -1.90
N ALA A 355 8.61 22.10 -2.04
CA ALA A 355 10.05 21.95 -1.89
C ALA A 355 10.51 21.27 -0.58
N PRO A 356 9.91 21.54 0.61
CA PRO A 356 10.35 20.94 1.86
C PRO A 356 9.81 19.53 2.11
N ILE A 357 8.86 19.03 1.29
CA ILE A 357 8.23 17.72 1.51
C ILE A 357 9.25 16.58 1.60
N PRO A 358 10.26 16.48 0.72
CA PRO A 358 11.23 15.39 0.79
C PRO A 358 12.03 15.36 2.10
N ASP A 359 12.49 16.51 2.59
CA ASP A 359 13.26 16.61 3.83
C ASP A 359 12.37 16.38 5.06
N LEU A 360 11.13 16.90 5.00
CA LEU A 360 10.14 16.67 6.04
C LEU A 360 9.78 15.18 6.14
N TYR A 361 9.67 14.50 4.99
CA TYR A 361 9.41 13.07 4.93
C TYR A 361 10.54 12.26 5.55
N ASP A 362 11.81 12.61 5.31
CA ASP A 362 12.95 11.93 5.93
C ASP A 362 12.90 12.01 7.46
N GLN A 363 12.48 13.15 8.01
CA GLN A 363 12.31 13.29 9.47
C GLN A 363 11.17 12.42 10.00
N VAL A 364 10.02 12.41 9.33
CA VAL A 364 8.87 11.56 9.69
C VAL A 364 9.23 10.07 9.59
N ALA A 365 9.96 9.68 8.55
CA ALA A 365 10.38 8.30 8.33
C ALA A 365 11.45 7.85 9.34
N ALA A 366 12.31 8.77 9.79
CA ALA A 366 13.28 8.50 10.86
C ALA A 366 12.61 8.31 12.23
N GLY A 367 11.51 9.03 12.49
CA GLY A 367 10.73 8.94 13.74
C GLY A 367 9.77 7.74 13.80
N GLY A 368 9.48 7.10 12.68
CA GLY A 368 8.59 5.94 12.62
C GLY A 368 7.99 5.71 11.25
N ILE A 369 6.88 4.96 11.20
CA ILE A 369 6.15 4.70 9.95
C ILE A 369 5.24 5.91 9.69
N PRO A 370 5.36 6.59 8.53
CA PRO A 370 4.47 7.69 8.17
C PRO A 370 3.01 7.24 8.13
N PHE A 371 2.11 8.08 8.64
CA PHE A 371 0.66 7.83 8.65
C PHE A 371 0.10 7.66 7.23
N VAL A 372 0.56 8.50 6.31
CA VAL A 372 0.24 8.42 4.88
C VAL A 372 1.46 7.90 4.13
N GLY A 373 1.49 6.59 3.88
CA GLY A 373 2.64 5.92 3.25
C GLY A 373 2.94 6.40 1.83
N GLU A 374 1.97 6.96 1.11
CA GLU A 374 2.14 7.47 -0.25
C GLU A 374 3.07 8.69 -0.35
N PHE A 375 3.38 9.35 0.77
CA PHE A 375 4.43 10.39 0.80
C PHE A 375 5.82 9.85 0.45
N GLU A 376 6.06 8.55 0.59
CA GLU A 376 7.30 7.89 0.13
C GLU A 376 7.52 8.12 -1.37
N ILE A 377 6.47 7.83 -2.17
CA ILE A 377 6.49 7.96 -3.63
C ILE A 377 6.52 9.44 -4.02
N LEU A 378 5.72 10.27 -3.36
CA LEU A 378 5.69 11.72 -3.61
C LEU A 378 7.09 12.33 -3.39
N SER A 379 7.73 12.00 -2.27
CA SER A 379 9.05 12.52 -1.90
C SER A 379 10.14 12.04 -2.85
N ALA A 380 10.14 10.76 -3.21
CA ALA A 380 11.08 10.21 -4.19
C ALA A 380 10.94 10.91 -5.56
N THR A 381 9.69 11.14 -5.99
CA THR A 381 9.41 11.81 -7.28
C THR A 381 9.83 13.29 -7.24
N LEU A 382 9.61 14.00 -6.13
CA LEU A 382 10.06 15.40 -5.99
C LEU A 382 11.59 15.53 -5.96
N ARG A 383 12.32 14.55 -5.38
CA ARG A 383 13.79 14.54 -5.37
C ARG A 383 14.40 14.32 -6.74
N ASP A 384 13.75 13.55 -7.60
CA ASP A 384 14.23 13.28 -8.96
C ASP A 384 14.02 14.52 -9.86
N PRO A 385 15.09 15.24 -10.27
CA PRO A 385 14.98 16.42 -11.10
C PRO A 385 14.43 16.11 -12.51
N GLU A 386 14.58 14.87 -12.97
CA GLU A 386 14.08 14.44 -14.27
C GLU A 386 12.60 14.09 -14.25
N SER A 387 12.01 13.95 -13.06
CA SER A 387 10.60 13.63 -12.89
C SER A 387 9.71 14.74 -13.46
N GLN A 388 8.55 14.32 -13.96
CA GLN A 388 7.53 15.26 -14.45
C GLN A 388 7.02 16.18 -13.33
N LEU A 389 6.97 15.68 -12.10
CA LEU A 389 6.51 16.46 -10.94
C LEU A 389 7.49 17.57 -10.59
N SER A 390 8.80 17.28 -10.55
CA SER A 390 9.83 18.28 -10.27
C SER A 390 9.86 19.39 -11.34
N LYS A 391 9.75 19.00 -12.61
CA LYS A 391 9.63 19.94 -13.74
C LYS A 391 8.37 20.80 -13.68
N ALA A 392 7.22 20.20 -13.33
CA ALA A 392 5.95 20.92 -13.16
C ALA A 392 6.01 21.90 -11.97
N HIS A 393 6.56 21.46 -10.84
CA HIS A 393 6.78 22.27 -9.65
C HIS A 393 7.64 23.50 -9.96
N GLY A 394 8.81 23.34 -10.58
CA GLY A 394 9.68 24.45 -10.95
C GLY A 394 9.01 25.45 -11.89
N PHE A 395 8.26 24.97 -12.89
CA PHE A 395 7.48 25.83 -13.79
C PHE A 395 6.38 26.61 -13.06
N LEU A 396 5.65 25.98 -12.15
CA LEU A 396 4.55 26.60 -11.40
C LEU A 396 5.06 27.66 -10.42
N GLU A 397 6.18 27.43 -9.74
CA GLU A 397 6.81 28.42 -8.87
C GLU A 397 7.37 29.61 -9.65
N GLU A 398 7.95 29.39 -10.83
CA GLU A 398 8.38 30.48 -11.71
C GLU A 398 7.17 31.33 -12.16
N LEU A 399 6.07 30.69 -12.55
CA LEU A 399 4.86 31.37 -12.97
C LEU A 399 4.20 32.13 -11.81
N ARG A 400 4.16 31.55 -10.61
CA ARG A 400 3.65 32.21 -9.40
C ARG A 400 4.36 33.52 -9.13
N LYS A 401 5.71 33.54 -9.20
CA LYS A 401 6.51 34.77 -9.04
C LYS A 401 6.21 35.78 -10.14
N LYS A 402 6.15 35.33 -11.40
CA LYS A 402 5.80 36.19 -12.54
C LYS A 402 4.43 36.86 -12.40
N LEU A 403 3.41 36.13 -11.92
CA LEU A 403 2.08 36.71 -11.68
C LEU A 403 2.07 37.78 -10.60
N GLN A 404 2.97 37.71 -9.61
CA GLN A 404 3.09 38.75 -8.57
C GLN A 404 3.82 39.99 -9.08
N ASP A 405 4.89 39.82 -9.85
CA ASP A 405 5.76 40.91 -10.27
C ASP A 405 5.30 41.60 -11.57
N ASN A 406 4.98 40.82 -12.60
CA ASN A 406 4.60 41.30 -13.93
C ASN A 406 3.72 40.27 -14.66
N PRO A 407 2.38 40.33 -14.48
CA PRO A 407 1.46 39.39 -15.09
C PRO A 407 1.60 39.30 -16.61
N PRO A 408 1.55 38.09 -17.19
CA PRO A 408 1.64 37.90 -18.63
C PRO A 408 0.40 38.48 -19.33
N THR A 409 0.61 39.09 -20.50
CA THR A 409 -0.46 39.73 -21.29
C THR A 409 -0.65 39.14 -22.69
N ALA A 410 0.22 38.21 -23.11
CA ALA A 410 0.21 37.58 -24.43
C ALA A 410 0.30 36.05 -24.33
N ASP A 411 -0.13 35.35 -25.39
CA ASP A 411 -0.15 33.87 -25.48
C ASP A 411 -0.86 33.17 -24.30
N LEU A 412 -1.87 33.83 -23.71
CA LEU A 412 -2.59 33.33 -22.53
C LEU A 412 -3.23 31.96 -22.76
N ASP A 413 -3.71 31.66 -23.97
CA ASP A 413 -4.24 30.33 -24.34
C ASP A 413 -3.23 29.22 -24.10
N LYS A 414 -2.02 29.39 -24.66
CA LYS A 414 -0.94 28.40 -24.57
C LYS A 414 -0.42 28.31 -23.14
N LEU A 415 -0.31 29.44 -22.46
CA LEU A 415 0.15 29.49 -21.07
C LEU A 415 -0.85 28.82 -20.13
N CYS A 416 -2.15 29.07 -20.28
CA CYS A 416 -3.21 28.40 -19.51
C CYS A 416 -3.17 26.89 -19.75
N LEU A 417 -3.03 26.45 -21.00
CA LEU A 417 -2.96 25.01 -21.32
C LEU A 417 -1.73 24.34 -20.69
N LYS A 418 -0.55 24.96 -20.81
CA LYS A 418 0.70 24.45 -20.21
C LYS A 418 0.60 24.43 -18.68
N THR A 419 -0.04 25.44 -18.09
CA THR A 419 -0.25 25.53 -16.65
C THR A 419 -1.24 24.47 -16.18
N GLU A 420 -2.33 24.23 -16.91
CA GLU A 420 -3.26 23.14 -16.62
C GLU A 420 -2.58 21.77 -16.64
N GLN A 421 -1.68 21.51 -17.59
CA GLN A 421 -0.87 20.29 -17.63
C GLN A 421 0.02 20.15 -16.39
N ALA A 422 0.70 21.23 -15.99
CA ALA A 422 1.56 21.22 -14.81
C ALA A 422 0.76 21.01 -13.52
N VAL A 423 -0.38 21.70 -13.35
CA VAL A 423 -1.28 21.52 -12.20
C VAL A 423 -1.84 20.10 -12.17
N SER A 424 -2.21 19.52 -13.32
CA SER A 424 -2.66 18.14 -13.41
C SER A 424 -1.60 17.15 -12.89
N ILE A 425 -0.31 17.37 -13.19
CA ILE A 425 0.77 16.52 -12.66
C ILE A 425 0.80 16.58 -11.13
N VAL A 426 0.65 17.76 -10.53
CA VAL A 426 0.60 17.94 -9.08
C VAL A 426 -0.65 17.28 -8.48
N LEU A 427 -1.83 17.47 -9.09
CA LEU A 427 -3.07 16.81 -8.66
C LEU A 427 -2.97 15.28 -8.74
N ARG A 428 -2.34 14.74 -9.79
CA ARG A 428 -2.09 13.30 -9.92
C ARG A 428 -1.14 12.80 -8.84
N ALA A 429 -0.09 13.55 -8.52
CA ALA A 429 0.78 13.21 -7.40
C ALA A 429 0.03 13.21 -6.05
N ALA A 430 -0.98 14.06 -5.91
CA ALA A 430 -1.88 14.12 -4.75
C ALA A 430 -3.07 13.14 -4.81
N ALA A 431 -3.22 12.35 -5.88
CA ALA A 431 -4.42 11.54 -6.11
C ALA A 431 -4.64 10.43 -5.07
N PHE A 432 -3.57 10.05 -4.33
CA PHE A 432 -3.69 9.14 -3.20
C PHE A 432 -4.64 9.64 -2.11
N LEU A 433 -4.87 10.97 -2.03
CA LEU A 433 -5.84 11.56 -1.11
C LEU A 433 -7.26 11.06 -1.34
N ALA A 434 -7.61 10.58 -2.55
CA ALA A 434 -8.91 10.00 -2.84
C ALA A 434 -9.23 8.72 -2.04
N ARG A 435 -8.21 8.12 -1.44
CA ARG A 435 -8.35 6.98 -0.52
C ARG A 435 -8.77 7.40 0.90
N TYR A 436 -8.38 8.60 1.31
CA TYR A 436 -8.49 9.04 2.69
C TYR A 436 -9.81 9.79 2.89
N ARG A 437 -10.59 9.34 3.87
CA ARG A 437 -11.79 10.08 4.30
C ARG A 437 -11.35 11.19 5.24
N LEU A 438 -11.44 12.43 4.78
CA LEU A 438 -11.20 13.59 5.63
C LEU A 438 -12.50 14.04 6.27
N LEU A 439 -12.48 14.13 7.60
CA LEU A 439 -13.55 14.75 8.36
C LEU A 439 -13.32 16.26 8.35
N THR A 440 -14.32 17.00 7.90
CA THR A 440 -14.29 18.45 7.97
C THR A 440 -14.96 18.89 9.26
N VAL A 441 -14.18 19.38 10.22
CA VAL A 441 -14.71 20.09 11.39
C VAL A 441 -15.07 21.50 10.94
N ARG A 442 -16.34 21.91 11.07
CA ARG A 442 -16.78 23.23 10.59
C ARG A 442 -16.41 24.34 11.55
N ASN A 443 -16.58 24.10 12.85
CA ASN A 443 -16.24 25.04 13.90
C ASN A 443 -15.38 24.35 14.96
N VAL A 444 -14.29 25.01 15.32
CA VAL A 444 -13.51 24.70 16.52
C VAL A 444 -13.69 25.90 17.45
N SER A 445 -14.46 25.72 18.52
CA SER A 445 -14.56 26.70 19.60
C SER A 445 -13.51 26.36 20.66
N ILE A 446 -12.78 27.40 21.09
CA ILE A 446 -11.89 27.31 22.23
C ILE A 446 -12.66 27.89 23.41
N ASP A 447 -13.13 27.02 24.30
CA ASP A 447 -13.67 27.50 25.57
C ASP A 447 -12.50 27.69 26.53
N LYS A 448 -12.37 28.92 27.04
CA LYS A 448 -11.29 29.30 27.95
C LYS A 448 -11.88 29.97 29.19
N PRO A 449 -12.58 29.22 30.06
CA PRO A 449 -13.04 29.74 31.33
C PRO A 449 -11.83 30.19 32.14
N ARG A 450 -11.96 31.32 32.85
CA ARG A 450 -10.92 31.74 33.80
C ARG A 450 -10.75 30.63 34.84
N PHE A 451 -9.52 30.11 34.95
CA PHE A 451 -9.09 29.07 35.89
C PHE A 451 -9.35 27.61 35.50
N GLU A 452 -9.81 27.31 34.28
CA GLU A 452 -9.94 25.94 33.79
C GLU A 452 -8.92 25.61 32.68
N PRO A 453 -8.49 24.34 32.56
CA PRO A 453 -7.70 23.89 31.43
C PRO A 453 -8.48 24.09 30.12
N VAL A 454 -7.77 24.46 29.05
CA VAL A 454 -8.38 24.70 27.74
C VAL A 454 -9.08 23.45 27.24
N ALA A 455 -10.37 23.57 26.93
CA ALA A 455 -11.17 22.52 26.32
C ALA A 455 -11.53 22.90 24.87
N TYR A 456 -11.63 21.89 24.02
CA TYR A 456 -12.01 22.05 22.61
C TYR A 456 -13.33 21.35 22.37
N GLU A 457 -14.31 22.08 21.84
CA GLU A 457 -15.51 21.47 21.27
C GLU A 457 -15.38 21.46 19.75
N LEU A 458 -15.63 20.29 19.16
CA LEU A 458 -15.61 20.09 17.72
C LEU A 458 -17.04 19.97 17.22
N ASP A 459 -17.50 20.96 16.46
CA ASP A 459 -18.77 20.86 15.75
C ASP A 459 -18.53 20.20 14.39
N MET A 460 -19.00 18.95 14.30
CA MET A 460 -18.92 18.13 13.09
C MET A 460 -20.07 18.43 12.12
N GLY A 461 -21.06 19.25 12.51
CA GLY A 461 -22.32 19.45 11.80
C GLY A 461 -23.24 18.22 11.81
N PRO A 462 -24.48 18.33 11.30
CA PRO A 462 -25.36 17.20 11.01
C PRO A 462 -24.94 16.43 9.74
#